data_AF-A0A942AD11-F1
#
_entry.id   AF-A0A942AD11-F1
#
_cell.length_a   1.000
_cell.length_b   1.000
_cell.length_c   1.000
_cell.angle_alpha   90.00
_cell.angle_beta   90.00
_cell.angle_gamma   90.00
#
_symmetry.space_group_name_H-M   'P 1'
#
loop_
_entity.id
_entity.type
_entity.pdbx_description
1 polymer ?
#
loop_
_entity_poly.entity_id
_entity_poly.type
_entity_poly.pdbx_seq_one_letter_code
_entity_poly.pdbx_strand_id
1 'polypeptide(L)'
;MNNKGYAKVSYGYDEWGNVTEILFLGVDGKPCTDSSGVARCVMRYDERGNKIEEATSDTEGNPCLNAQGAAKMTAVCDSWGNVTEMTYWGTDGRLGLNKEGFAKLNFKYDERGFREETAYFDVNNKLCMRTGGYAKVLEKYDPRGNCTEVAYRDENDRPCLLKDGYAKLSFQYDDRGNVVKQVYFGTDDKPCINTGGFTAISQKYNEKGMITEVAFWDIAEKPCLVNGYFMEKTEFDD
;
A
#
# COMPACT_ATOMS: atom_id res chain seq x y z
N MET A 1 29.66 -8.53 10.79
CA MET A 1 28.20 -8.50 10.53
C MET A 1 27.92 -7.34 9.59
N ASN A 2 27.04 -7.50 8.61
CA ASN A 2 26.55 -6.37 7.82
C ASN A 2 25.55 -5.55 8.66
N ASN A 3 25.12 -4.37 8.17
CA ASN A 3 24.08 -3.56 8.83
C ASN A 3 22.69 -4.24 8.91
N LYS A 4 22.57 -5.49 8.43
CA LYS A 4 21.33 -6.28 8.40
C LYS A 4 21.30 -7.42 9.42
N GLY A 5 22.34 -7.60 10.23
CA GLY A 5 22.36 -8.57 11.36
C GLY A 5 22.92 -9.96 11.05
N TYR A 6 23.28 -10.27 9.81
CA TYR A 6 23.77 -11.59 9.39
C TYR A 6 25.05 -11.53 8.56
N ALA A 7 25.69 -12.69 8.32
CA ALA A 7 26.89 -12.83 7.50
C ALA A 7 26.63 -13.55 6.17
N LYS A 8 25.71 -14.53 6.16
CA LYS A 8 25.32 -15.30 4.97
C LYS A 8 23.80 -15.50 4.95
N VAL A 9 23.26 -15.70 3.74
CA VAL A 9 21.87 -16.15 3.53
C VAL A 9 21.92 -17.49 2.81
N SER A 10 21.12 -18.44 3.26
CA SER A 10 20.86 -19.71 2.57
C SER A 10 19.45 -19.70 2.00
N TYR A 11 19.29 -20.26 0.80
CA TYR A 11 18.00 -20.33 0.10
C TYR A 11 17.65 -21.79 -0.19
N GLY A 12 16.41 -22.17 0.13
CA GLY A 12 15.77 -23.39 -0.35
C GLY A 12 14.89 -23.07 -1.55
N TYR A 13 14.79 -24.01 -2.49
CA TYR A 13 13.99 -23.88 -3.70
C TYR A 13 13.11 -25.11 -3.92
N ASP A 14 11.95 -24.93 -4.52
CA ASP A 14 11.16 -26.03 -5.09
C ASP A 14 11.67 -26.43 -6.50
N GLU A 15 11.00 -27.39 -7.14
CA GLU A 15 11.37 -27.89 -8.47
C GLU A 15 11.17 -26.87 -9.61
N TRP A 16 10.39 -25.81 -9.36
CA TRP A 16 10.14 -24.72 -10.29
C TRP A 16 11.07 -23.51 -10.05
N GLY A 17 11.97 -23.61 -9.07
CA GLY A 17 12.90 -22.56 -8.72
C GLY A 17 12.30 -21.44 -7.85
N ASN A 18 11.12 -21.64 -7.27
CA ASN A 18 10.58 -20.69 -6.30
C ASN A 18 11.31 -20.84 -4.97
N VAL A 19 11.60 -19.72 -4.31
CA VAL A 19 12.24 -19.72 -2.98
C VAL A 19 11.25 -20.24 -1.95
N THR A 20 11.51 -21.39 -1.35
CA THR A 20 10.68 -22.01 -0.30
C THR A 20 11.21 -21.74 1.10
N GLU A 21 12.48 -21.34 1.21
CA GLU A 21 13.11 -21.06 2.50
C GLU A 21 14.20 -20.01 2.37
N ILE A 22 14.26 -19.11 3.35
CA ILE A 22 15.36 -18.18 3.59
C ILE A 22 15.87 -18.41 5.01
N LEU A 23 17.17 -18.64 5.17
CA LEU A 23 17.83 -18.81 6.47
C LEU A 23 19.00 -17.83 6.59
N PHE A 24 18.97 -17.00 7.63
CA PHE A 24 20.02 -16.05 7.96
C PHE A 24 21.07 -16.70 8.87
N LEU A 25 22.34 -16.57 8.49
CA LEU A 25 23.46 -17.24 9.16
C LEU A 25 24.51 -16.24 9.63
N GLY A 26 24.99 -16.46 10.85
CA GLY A 26 26.11 -15.74 11.46
C GLY A 26 27.46 -16.10 10.84
N VAL A 27 28.52 -15.44 11.30
CA VAL A 27 29.90 -15.71 10.84
C VAL A 27 30.37 -17.12 11.20
N ASP A 28 29.76 -17.73 12.22
CA ASP A 28 29.99 -19.10 12.67
C ASP A 28 29.15 -20.14 11.92
N GLY A 29 28.35 -19.70 10.93
CA GLY A 29 27.48 -20.56 10.14
C GLY A 29 26.21 -21.04 10.86
N LYS A 30 25.91 -20.50 12.06
CA LYS A 30 24.68 -20.83 12.80
C LYS A 30 23.55 -19.85 12.48
N PRO A 31 22.27 -20.25 12.66
CA PRO A 31 21.14 -19.33 12.52
C PRO A 31 21.33 -18.08 13.37
N CYS A 32 21.08 -16.90 12.78
CA CYS A 32 21.05 -15.62 13.47
C CYS A 32 19.88 -14.79 12.96
N THR A 33 19.46 -13.77 13.71
CA THR A 33 18.36 -12.91 13.29
C THR A 33 18.83 -11.82 12.34
N ASP A 34 17.95 -11.41 11.44
CA ASP A 34 18.09 -10.15 10.72
C ASP A 34 17.73 -8.94 11.62
N SER A 35 17.71 -7.73 11.05
CA SER A 35 17.33 -6.51 11.77
C SER A 35 15.88 -6.48 12.25
N SER A 36 15.02 -7.39 11.78
CA SER A 36 13.62 -7.53 12.22
C SER A 36 13.43 -8.59 13.30
N GLY A 37 14.48 -9.32 13.68
CA GLY A 37 14.40 -10.42 14.65
C GLY A 37 14.11 -11.78 14.03
N VAL A 38 14.05 -11.89 12.70
CA VAL A 38 13.72 -13.13 11.98
C VAL A 38 15.00 -13.87 11.63
N ALA A 39 15.09 -15.16 11.98
CA ALA A 39 16.23 -16.00 11.58
C ALA A 39 15.90 -16.86 10.35
N ARG A 40 14.65 -17.26 10.20
CA ARG A 40 14.19 -18.12 9.11
C ARG A 40 12.83 -17.66 8.60
N CYS A 41 12.66 -17.71 7.28
CA CYS A 41 11.39 -17.50 6.61
C CYS A 41 11.08 -18.72 5.71
N VAL A 42 9.86 -19.24 5.79
CA VAL A 42 9.38 -20.36 4.97
C VAL A 42 8.22 -19.87 4.11
N MET A 43 8.27 -20.17 2.82
CA MET A 43 7.25 -19.79 1.85
C MET A 43 6.58 -21.03 1.26
N ARG A 44 5.28 -20.90 0.95
CA ARG A 44 4.53 -21.90 0.19
C ARG A 44 3.84 -21.26 -1.00
N TYR A 45 3.70 -22.07 -2.05
CA TYR A 45 3.09 -21.67 -3.31
C TYR A 45 1.96 -22.63 -3.65
N ASP A 46 0.96 -22.14 -4.37
CA ASP A 46 -0.04 -22.99 -5.03
C ASP A 46 0.54 -23.64 -6.30
N GLU A 47 -0.25 -24.50 -6.97
CA GLU A 47 0.14 -25.19 -8.20
C GLU A 47 0.45 -24.25 -9.39
N ARG A 48 0.08 -22.97 -9.28
CA ARG A 48 0.31 -21.95 -10.30
C ARG A 48 1.53 -21.09 -9.96
N GLY A 49 2.21 -21.36 -8.86
CA GLY A 49 3.36 -20.60 -8.39
C GLY A 49 2.98 -19.31 -7.65
N ASN A 50 1.72 -19.11 -7.26
CA ASN A 50 1.34 -17.96 -6.44
C ASN A 50 1.73 -18.21 -4.99
N LYS A 51 2.41 -17.25 -4.33
CA LYS A 51 2.77 -17.37 -2.91
C LYS A 51 1.52 -17.26 -2.05
N ILE A 52 1.18 -18.34 -1.34
CA ILE A 52 -0.02 -18.45 -0.48
C ILE A 52 0.29 -18.45 1.01
N GLU A 53 1.57 -18.63 1.40
CA GLU A 53 1.99 -18.58 2.79
C GLU A 53 3.41 -18.02 2.91
N GLU A 54 3.64 -17.26 3.98
CA GLU A 54 4.96 -16.85 4.45
C GLU A 54 4.98 -16.92 5.98
N ALA A 55 5.88 -17.71 6.57
CA ALA A 55 5.98 -17.90 8.02
C ALA A 55 7.41 -17.64 8.52
N THR A 56 7.54 -16.94 9.64
CA THR A 56 8.83 -16.52 10.19
C THR A 56 9.11 -17.12 11.56
N SER A 57 10.35 -17.53 11.79
CA SER A 57 10.79 -18.08 13.07
C SER A 57 12.12 -17.50 13.55
N ASP A 58 12.32 -17.54 14.86
CA ASP A 58 13.55 -17.12 15.53
C ASP A 58 14.66 -18.19 15.38
N THR A 59 15.80 -17.97 16.04
CA THR A 59 16.95 -18.87 16.01
C THR A 59 16.70 -20.23 16.68
N GLU A 60 15.67 -20.33 17.52
CA GLU A 60 15.24 -21.56 18.18
C GLU A 60 14.17 -22.32 17.36
N GLY A 61 13.65 -21.69 16.30
CA GLY A 61 12.60 -22.24 15.45
C GLY A 61 11.18 -21.93 15.93
N ASN A 62 11.03 -21.06 16.94
CA ASN A 62 9.70 -20.63 17.40
C ASN A 62 9.14 -19.56 16.46
N PRO A 63 7.81 -19.52 16.22
CA PRO A 63 7.19 -18.42 15.47
C PRO A 63 7.55 -17.06 16.07
N CYS A 64 8.01 -16.13 15.23
CA CYS A 64 8.40 -14.78 15.65
C CYS A 64 7.82 -13.73 14.69
N LEU A 65 7.55 -12.53 15.19
CA LEU A 65 6.98 -11.46 14.37
C LEU A 65 8.03 -10.90 13.40
N ASN A 66 7.64 -10.74 12.15
CA ASN A 66 8.44 -10.07 11.13
C ASN A 66 8.31 -8.53 11.20
N ALA A 67 8.92 -7.84 10.22
CA ALA A 67 8.85 -6.38 10.12
C ALA A 67 7.41 -5.82 10.02
N GLN A 68 6.44 -6.60 9.54
CA GLN A 68 5.02 -6.24 9.44
C GLN A 68 4.26 -6.51 10.74
N GLY A 69 4.87 -7.17 11.73
CA GLY A 69 4.23 -7.50 13.00
C GLY A 69 3.40 -8.79 12.95
N ALA A 70 3.71 -9.71 12.04
CA ALA A 70 3.05 -11.01 11.94
C ALA A 70 4.10 -12.14 11.95
N ALA A 71 3.76 -13.27 12.55
CA ALA A 71 4.58 -14.48 12.50
C ALA A 71 4.26 -15.35 11.30
N LYS A 72 3.06 -15.20 10.74
CA LYS A 72 2.68 -15.80 9.47
C LYS A 72 1.72 -14.90 8.71
N MET A 73 1.83 -14.92 7.39
CA MET A 73 0.87 -14.37 6.45
C MET A 73 0.37 -15.47 5.53
N THR A 74 -0.94 -15.48 5.26
CA THR A 74 -1.56 -16.33 4.24
C THR A 74 -2.24 -15.47 3.18
N ALA A 75 -2.28 -15.96 1.94
CA ALA A 75 -2.93 -15.30 0.82
C ALA A 75 -3.85 -16.26 0.05
N VAL A 76 -4.94 -15.71 -0.48
CA VAL A 76 -5.84 -16.40 -1.41
C VAL A 76 -5.78 -15.68 -2.75
N CYS A 77 -5.61 -16.44 -3.83
CA CYS A 77 -5.57 -15.90 -5.19
C CYS A 77 -6.80 -16.31 -6.00
N ASP A 78 -7.23 -15.45 -6.92
CA ASP A 78 -8.26 -15.78 -7.91
C ASP A 78 -7.69 -16.63 -9.07
N SER A 79 -8.54 -16.92 -10.05
CA SER A 79 -8.14 -17.72 -11.22
C SER A 79 -7.15 -17.04 -12.15
N TRP A 80 -6.90 -15.74 -12.00
CA TRP A 80 -5.90 -14.98 -12.75
C TRP A 80 -4.60 -14.77 -11.97
N GLY A 81 -4.55 -15.25 -10.71
CA GLY A 81 -3.40 -15.10 -9.82
C GLY A 81 -3.42 -13.80 -9.02
N ASN A 82 -4.50 -13.01 -9.08
CA ASN A 82 -4.62 -11.81 -8.26
C ASN A 82 -4.91 -12.22 -6.82
N VAL A 83 -4.20 -11.62 -5.87
CA VAL A 83 -4.47 -11.82 -4.44
C VAL A 83 -5.81 -11.18 -4.10
N THR A 84 -6.76 -11.95 -3.59
CA THR A 84 -8.09 -11.47 -3.17
C THR A 84 -8.22 -11.31 -1.66
N GLU A 85 -7.35 -11.99 -0.90
CA GLU A 85 -7.31 -11.93 0.55
C GLU A 85 -5.87 -12.09 1.04
N MET A 86 -5.51 -11.30 2.05
CA MET A 86 -4.31 -11.52 2.87
C MET A 86 -4.65 -11.47 4.34
N THR A 87 -3.92 -12.25 5.12
CA THR A 87 -4.32 -12.52 6.49
C THR A 87 -3.06 -12.66 7.37
N TYR A 88 -3.01 -12.00 8.54
CA TYR A 88 -1.87 -11.90 9.49
C TYR A 88 -2.07 -12.62 10.86
N TRP A 89 -1.11 -13.49 11.20
CA TRP A 89 -1.17 -14.45 12.29
C TRP A 89 -0.10 -14.07 13.33
N GLY A 90 -0.46 -14.09 14.61
CA GLY A 90 0.46 -13.92 15.73
C GLY A 90 1.32 -15.15 15.99
N THR A 91 2.24 -15.03 16.96
CA THR A 91 3.13 -16.13 17.37
C THR A 91 2.41 -17.29 18.05
N ASP A 92 1.19 -17.07 18.53
CA ASP A 92 0.30 -18.09 19.12
C ASP A 92 -0.54 -18.85 18.07
N GLY A 93 -0.35 -18.54 16.78
CA GLY A 93 -1.09 -19.14 15.67
C GLY A 93 -2.52 -18.60 15.50
N ARG A 94 -2.91 -17.56 16.22
CA ARG A 94 -4.22 -16.89 16.08
C ARG A 94 -4.12 -15.64 15.21
N LEU A 95 -5.26 -15.12 14.78
CA LEU A 95 -5.31 -13.81 14.12
C LEU A 95 -4.70 -12.74 15.02
N GLY A 96 -3.77 -11.97 14.47
CA GLY A 96 -3.09 -10.89 15.17
C GLY A 96 -3.12 -9.62 14.35
N LEU A 97 -3.26 -8.47 15.02
CA LEU A 97 -3.10 -7.18 14.35
C LEU A 97 -1.64 -7.02 13.93
N ASN A 98 -1.43 -6.71 12.65
CA ASN A 98 -0.14 -6.31 12.15
C ASN A 98 0.21 -4.87 12.63
N LYS A 99 1.38 -4.35 12.28
CA LYS A 99 1.81 -2.98 12.65
C LYS A 99 0.94 -1.87 12.06
N GLU A 100 0.10 -2.18 11.08
CA GLU A 100 -0.87 -1.24 10.50
C GLU A 100 -2.25 -1.30 11.16
N GLY A 101 -2.45 -2.19 12.14
CA GLY A 101 -3.65 -2.23 12.99
C GLY A 101 -4.78 -3.12 12.49
N PHE A 102 -4.53 -4.05 11.56
CA PHE A 102 -5.54 -5.00 11.07
C PHE A 102 -4.98 -6.43 11.02
N ALA A 103 -5.87 -7.43 11.02
CA ALA A 103 -5.51 -8.85 10.93
C ALA A 103 -5.78 -9.46 9.55
N LYS A 104 -6.59 -8.79 8.73
CA LYS A 104 -6.98 -9.26 7.39
C LYS A 104 -7.19 -8.08 6.46
N LEU A 105 -6.92 -8.25 5.18
CA LEU A 105 -7.44 -7.36 4.14
C LEU A 105 -7.95 -8.13 2.94
N ASN A 106 -8.97 -7.59 2.30
CA ASN A 106 -9.57 -8.12 1.08
C ASN A 106 -9.38 -7.14 -0.07
N PHE A 107 -9.24 -7.70 -1.27
CA PHE A 107 -9.18 -6.98 -2.53
C PHE A 107 -10.34 -7.38 -3.43
N LYS A 108 -10.89 -6.42 -4.16
CA LYS A 108 -11.78 -6.67 -5.31
C LYS A 108 -11.20 -6.03 -6.54
N TYR A 109 -11.44 -6.66 -7.68
CA TYR A 109 -10.94 -6.25 -8.97
C TYR A 109 -12.10 -6.10 -9.95
N ASP A 110 -12.02 -5.11 -10.83
CA ASP A 110 -12.91 -4.98 -11.98
C ASP A 110 -12.59 -6.07 -13.02
N GLU A 111 -13.43 -6.17 -14.06
CA GLU A 111 -13.28 -7.18 -15.13
C GLU A 111 -11.97 -7.06 -15.93
N ARG A 112 -11.28 -5.93 -15.81
CA ARG A 112 -9.98 -5.68 -16.46
C ARG A 112 -8.80 -6.03 -15.56
N GLY A 113 -9.06 -6.43 -14.31
CA GLY A 113 -8.06 -6.74 -13.30
C GLY A 113 -7.55 -5.51 -12.54
N PHE A 114 -8.20 -4.35 -12.64
CA PHE A 114 -7.85 -3.20 -11.83
C PHE A 114 -8.54 -3.27 -10.46
N ARG A 115 -7.80 -2.98 -9.39
CA ARG A 115 -8.31 -3.10 -8.02
C ARG A 115 -9.33 -2.00 -7.71
N GLU A 116 -10.60 -2.35 -7.56
CA GLU A 116 -11.67 -1.38 -7.24
C GLU A 116 -11.88 -1.17 -5.74
N GLU A 117 -11.47 -2.13 -4.90
CA GLU A 117 -11.69 -2.08 -3.45
C GLU A 117 -10.51 -2.69 -2.68
N THR A 118 -10.14 -2.04 -1.58
CA THR A 118 -9.33 -2.63 -0.50
C THR A 118 -10.05 -2.42 0.83
N ALA A 119 -10.28 -3.47 1.60
CA ALA A 119 -10.95 -3.41 2.91
C ALA A 119 -10.12 -4.08 4.01
N TYR A 120 -10.04 -3.47 5.20
CA TYR A 120 -9.22 -3.95 6.33
C TYR A 120 -10.10 -4.45 7.47
N PHE A 121 -9.76 -5.60 8.06
CA PHE A 121 -10.57 -6.24 9.09
C PHE A 121 -9.77 -6.58 10.35
N ASP A 122 -10.44 -6.48 11.48
CA ASP A 122 -9.91 -6.86 12.79
C ASP A 122 -9.87 -8.39 12.95
N VAL A 123 -9.44 -8.84 14.13
CA VAL A 123 -9.39 -10.26 14.51
C VAL A 123 -10.76 -10.94 14.59
N ASN A 124 -11.86 -10.19 14.56
CA ASN A 124 -13.23 -10.68 14.56
C ASN A 124 -13.87 -10.60 13.15
N ASN A 125 -13.06 -10.34 12.11
CA ASN A 125 -13.53 -10.15 10.74
C ASN A 125 -14.52 -8.97 10.59
N LYS A 126 -14.38 -7.94 11.41
CA LYS A 126 -15.12 -6.67 11.29
C LYS A 126 -14.24 -5.62 10.64
N LEU A 127 -14.84 -4.81 9.76
CA LEU A 127 -14.16 -3.66 9.14
C LEU A 127 -13.54 -2.79 10.23
N CYS A 128 -12.26 -2.40 10.09
CA CYS A 128 -11.54 -1.66 11.12
C CYS A 128 -10.58 -0.61 10.56
N MET A 129 -10.36 0.46 11.32
CA MET A 129 -9.46 1.54 10.94
C MET A 129 -7.99 1.10 11.02
N ARG A 130 -7.26 1.21 9.91
CA ARG A 130 -5.79 1.07 9.92
C ARG A 130 -5.11 2.33 10.44
N THR A 131 -3.80 2.28 10.69
CA THR A 131 -2.93 3.41 11.13
C THR A 131 -2.97 4.65 10.20
N GLY A 132 -3.64 4.56 9.04
CA GLY A 132 -3.89 5.67 8.10
C GLY A 132 -5.20 6.42 8.30
N GLY A 133 -6.08 5.98 9.21
CA GLY A 133 -7.35 6.66 9.50
C GLY A 133 -8.48 6.33 8.52
N TYR A 134 -8.49 5.13 7.95
CA TYR A 134 -9.58 4.60 7.13
C TYR A 134 -9.63 3.07 7.25
N ALA A 135 -10.76 2.48 6.88
CA ALA A 135 -11.01 1.04 6.91
C ALA A 135 -11.29 0.45 5.52
N LYS A 136 -11.60 1.29 4.52
CA LYS A 136 -11.75 0.88 3.13
C LYS A 136 -11.26 1.96 2.17
N VAL A 137 -10.71 1.54 1.03
CA VAL A 137 -10.37 2.38 -0.12
C VAL A 137 -11.15 1.89 -1.33
N LEU A 138 -11.74 2.82 -2.08
CA LEU A 138 -12.43 2.57 -3.34
C LEU A 138 -11.68 3.30 -4.45
N GLU A 139 -11.39 2.62 -5.56
CA GLU A 139 -10.65 3.17 -6.70
C GLU A 139 -11.47 3.02 -7.99
N LYS A 140 -11.40 4.01 -8.88
CA LYS A 140 -12.05 3.95 -10.21
C LYS A 140 -11.04 4.26 -11.30
N TYR A 141 -11.15 3.59 -12.44
CA TYR A 141 -10.20 3.72 -13.54
C TYR A 141 -10.87 4.07 -14.86
N ASP A 142 -10.24 4.96 -15.64
CA ASP A 142 -10.63 5.25 -17.02
C ASP A 142 -10.35 4.05 -17.96
N PRO A 143 -10.77 4.09 -19.24
CA PRO A 143 -10.48 3.02 -20.20
C PRO A 143 -9.00 2.76 -20.49
N ARG A 144 -8.11 3.74 -20.23
CA ARG A 144 -6.66 3.60 -20.39
C ARG A 144 -6.00 2.98 -19.14
N GLY A 145 -6.76 2.77 -18.07
CA GLY A 145 -6.28 2.21 -16.80
C GLY A 145 -5.74 3.27 -15.83
N ASN A 146 -5.98 4.56 -16.08
CA ASN A 146 -5.58 5.61 -15.15
C ASN A 146 -6.58 5.73 -14.00
N CYS A 147 -6.09 5.82 -12.76
CA CYS A 147 -6.95 5.98 -11.58
C CYS A 147 -7.58 7.37 -11.55
N THR A 148 -8.89 7.45 -11.78
CA THR A 148 -9.65 8.71 -11.84
C THR A 148 -10.22 9.15 -10.51
N GLU A 149 -10.40 8.23 -9.56
CA GLU A 149 -10.99 8.52 -8.25
C GLU A 149 -10.42 7.58 -7.18
N VAL A 150 -10.15 8.13 -6.00
CA VAL A 150 -9.83 7.36 -4.79
C VAL A 150 -10.68 7.90 -3.64
N ALA A 151 -11.47 7.04 -2.98
CA ALA A 151 -12.34 7.42 -1.87
C ALA A 151 -12.09 6.56 -0.62
N TYR A 152 -12.13 7.17 0.56
CA TYR A 152 -11.82 6.55 1.84
C TYR A 152 -13.08 6.40 2.71
N ARG A 153 -13.24 5.23 3.34
CA ARG A 153 -14.37 4.93 4.23
C ARG A 153 -13.92 4.57 5.64
N ASP A 154 -14.74 4.90 6.63
CA ASP A 154 -14.59 4.49 8.02
C ASP A 154 -15.00 3.02 8.25
N GLU A 155 -14.88 2.54 9.48
CA GLU A 155 -15.27 1.19 9.92
C GLU A 155 -16.78 0.91 9.79
N ASN A 156 -17.60 1.93 9.53
CA ASN A 156 -19.04 1.83 9.28
C ASN A 156 -19.38 2.01 7.79
N ASP A 157 -18.38 1.97 6.91
CA ASP A 157 -18.49 2.14 5.46
C ASP A 157 -18.99 3.52 5.00
N ARG A 158 -18.75 4.56 5.80
CA ARG A 158 -19.13 5.95 5.50
C ARG A 158 -17.90 6.75 5.03
N PRO A 159 -18.03 7.76 4.15
CA PRO A 159 -16.91 8.62 3.78
C PRO A 159 -16.24 9.20 5.02
N CYS A 160 -14.90 9.15 5.10
CA CYS A 160 -14.16 9.64 6.24
C CYS A 160 -12.98 10.53 5.82
N LEU A 161 -12.71 11.58 6.61
CA LEU A 161 -11.56 12.43 6.37
C LEU A 161 -10.27 11.72 6.78
N LEU A 162 -9.28 11.75 5.90
CA LEU A 162 -7.89 11.47 6.26
C LEU A 162 -7.31 12.59 7.12
N LYS A 163 -6.12 12.34 7.68
CA LYS A 163 -5.33 13.37 8.38
C LYS A 163 -5.08 14.62 7.53
N ASP A 164 -5.04 14.46 6.21
CA ASP A 164 -4.82 15.53 5.24
C ASP A 164 -6.10 16.32 4.89
N GLY A 165 -7.24 16.04 5.54
CA GLY A 165 -8.43 16.90 5.50
C GLY A 165 -9.38 16.65 4.32
N TYR A 166 -9.28 15.51 3.64
CA TYR A 166 -10.18 15.10 2.56
C TYR A 166 -10.59 13.63 2.70
N ALA A 167 -11.72 13.26 2.09
CA ALA A 167 -12.27 11.91 2.07
C ALA A 167 -12.22 11.26 0.67
N LYS A 168 -11.99 12.07 -0.38
CA LYS A 168 -11.88 11.58 -1.76
C LYS A 168 -10.96 12.47 -2.59
N LEU A 169 -10.32 11.87 -3.58
CA LEU A 169 -9.53 12.50 -4.63
C LEU A 169 -10.14 12.19 -5.99
N SER A 170 -10.07 13.16 -6.92
CA SER A 170 -10.27 12.89 -8.34
C SER A 170 -9.07 13.35 -9.16
N PHE A 171 -8.75 12.63 -10.23
CA PHE A 171 -7.63 12.92 -11.12
C PHE A 171 -8.10 13.13 -12.55
N GLN A 172 -7.42 14.04 -13.26
CA GLN A 172 -7.54 14.24 -14.70
C GLN A 172 -6.16 14.08 -15.33
N TYR A 173 -6.12 13.48 -16.52
CA TYR A 173 -4.91 13.11 -17.21
C TYR A 173 -4.81 13.78 -18.58
N ASP A 174 -3.58 14.06 -19.02
CA ASP A 174 -3.31 14.38 -20.43
C ASP A 174 -3.24 13.09 -21.28
N ASP A 175 -3.00 13.26 -22.58
CA ASP A 175 -2.91 12.13 -23.51
C ASP A 175 -1.69 11.23 -23.32
N ARG A 176 -0.69 11.69 -22.55
CA ARG A 176 0.51 10.91 -22.21
C ARG A 176 0.36 10.19 -20.88
N GLY A 177 -0.78 10.34 -20.19
CA GLY A 177 -1.04 9.74 -18.89
C GLY A 177 -0.46 10.53 -17.72
N ASN A 178 -0.08 11.80 -17.91
CA ASN A 178 0.36 12.65 -16.80
C ASN A 178 -0.84 13.25 -16.08
N VAL A 179 -0.81 13.31 -14.75
CA VAL A 179 -1.85 13.97 -13.96
C VAL A 179 -1.79 15.48 -14.20
N VAL A 180 -2.81 16.06 -14.80
CA VAL A 180 -2.90 17.51 -15.05
C VAL A 180 -3.76 18.24 -14.04
N LYS A 181 -4.66 17.53 -13.34
CA LYS A 181 -5.48 18.09 -12.27
C LYS A 181 -5.78 17.05 -11.19
N GLN A 182 -5.69 17.47 -9.94
CA GLN A 182 -6.14 16.74 -8.76
C GLN A 182 -7.11 17.61 -7.96
N VAL A 183 -8.24 17.06 -7.52
CA VAL A 183 -9.24 17.77 -6.71
C VAL A 183 -9.53 16.97 -5.44
N TYR A 184 -9.65 17.67 -4.31
CA TYR A 184 -9.88 17.10 -2.99
C TYR A 184 -11.34 17.31 -2.58
N PHE A 185 -11.98 16.27 -2.05
CA PHE A 185 -13.40 16.30 -1.68
C PHE A 185 -13.60 15.90 -0.22
N GLY A 186 -14.58 16.54 0.43
CA GLY A 186 -15.01 16.25 1.79
C GLY A 186 -15.92 15.01 1.86
N THR A 187 -16.43 14.74 3.06
CA THR A 187 -17.34 13.61 3.31
C THR A 187 -18.74 13.79 2.70
N ASP A 188 -19.08 15.00 2.26
CA ASP A 188 -20.32 15.33 1.57
C ASP A 188 -20.19 15.30 0.03
N ASP A 189 -19.09 14.75 -0.48
CA ASP A 189 -18.74 14.62 -1.90
C ASP A 189 -18.53 15.95 -2.63
N LYS A 190 -18.31 17.05 -1.90
CA LYS A 190 -18.01 18.37 -2.48
C LYS A 190 -16.54 18.72 -2.36
N PRO A 191 -16.00 19.55 -3.28
CA PRO A 191 -14.64 20.06 -3.17
C PRO A 191 -14.40 20.70 -1.79
N CYS A 192 -13.28 20.36 -1.14
CA CYS A 192 -12.94 20.85 0.20
C CYS A 192 -11.49 21.34 0.25
N ILE A 193 -11.16 22.15 1.26
CA ILE A 193 -9.79 22.61 1.51
C ILE A 193 -9.06 21.51 2.29
N ASN A 194 -7.94 21.02 1.77
CA ASN A 194 -7.08 20.07 2.47
C ASN A 194 -6.19 20.78 3.51
N THR A 195 -5.39 20.04 4.28
CA THR A 195 -4.46 20.62 5.27
C THR A 195 -3.36 21.48 4.66
N GLY A 196 -3.11 21.36 3.34
CA GLY A 196 -2.23 22.24 2.58
C GLY A 196 -2.84 23.61 2.23
N GLY A 197 -4.13 23.82 2.50
CA GLY A 197 -4.80 25.11 2.30
C GLY A 197 -5.41 25.33 0.91
N PHE A 198 -5.55 24.28 0.09
CA PHE A 198 -6.11 24.36 -1.26
C PHE A 198 -7.11 23.22 -1.53
N THR A 199 -7.89 23.37 -2.58
CA THR A 199 -8.95 22.43 -3.01
C THR A 199 -8.59 21.69 -4.29
N ALA A 200 -7.65 22.20 -5.08
CA ALA A 200 -7.11 21.49 -6.24
C ALA A 200 -5.65 21.87 -6.53
N ILE A 201 -4.97 20.99 -7.25
CA ILE A 201 -3.66 21.24 -7.86
C ILE A 201 -3.80 21.04 -9.38
N SER A 202 -3.14 21.87 -10.18
CA SER A 202 -2.92 21.63 -11.61
C SER A 202 -1.45 21.58 -11.94
N GLN A 203 -1.09 20.72 -12.89
CA GLN A 203 0.29 20.49 -13.30
C GLN A 203 0.44 20.58 -14.81
N LYS A 204 1.59 21.10 -15.26
CA LYS A 204 2.02 21.06 -16.66
C LYS A 204 3.36 20.36 -16.78
N TYR A 205 3.59 19.80 -17.96
CA TYR A 205 4.75 18.98 -18.25
C TYR A 205 5.40 19.42 -19.56
N ASN A 206 6.72 19.27 -19.65
CA ASN A 206 7.44 19.38 -20.92
C ASN A 206 7.35 18.08 -21.74
N GLU A 207 8.07 18.02 -22.86
CA GLU A 207 8.10 16.83 -23.73
C GLU A 207 8.73 15.60 -23.07
N LYS A 208 9.70 15.81 -22.18
CA LYS A 208 10.38 14.76 -21.41
C LYS A 208 9.54 14.24 -20.22
N GLY A 209 8.33 14.75 -20.00
CA GLY A 209 7.45 14.37 -18.89
C GLY A 209 7.84 14.97 -17.55
N MET A 210 8.68 16.00 -17.52
CA MET A 210 9.06 16.72 -16.31
C MET A 210 8.07 17.84 -16.01
N ILE A 211 7.69 18.02 -14.74
CA ILE A 211 6.76 19.06 -14.29
C ILE A 211 7.39 20.43 -14.51
N THR A 212 6.75 21.29 -15.30
CA THR A 212 7.18 22.68 -15.57
C THR A 212 6.37 23.71 -14.81
N GLU A 213 5.11 23.41 -14.46
CA GLU A 213 4.28 24.30 -13.65
C GLU A 213 3.43 23.50 -12.65
N VAL A 214 3.31 24.00 -11.43
CA VAL A 214 2.35 23.55 -10.41
C VAL A 214 1.54 24.76 -9.96
N ALA A 215 0.21 24.68 -9.98
CA ALA A 215 -0.69 25.74 -9.52
C ALA A 215 -1.69 25.22 -8.49
N PHE A 216 -1.99 26.03 -7.47
CA PHE A 216 -2.91 25.70 -6.38
C PHE A 216 -4.19 26.51 -6.50
N TRP A 217 -5.33 25.88 -6.23
CA TRP A 217 -6.66 26.49 -6.41
C TRP A 217 -7.49 26.41 -5.13
N ASP A 218 -8.18 27.48 -4.79
CA ASP A 218 -9.14 27.52 -3.69
C ASP A 218 -10.49 26.90 -4.06
N ILE A 219 -11.40 26.89 -3.10
CA ILE A 219 -12.77 26.36 -3.25
C ILE A 219 -13.63 27.14 -4.25
N ALA A 220 -13.23 28.37 -4.61
CA ALA A 220 -13.87 29.21 -5.63
C ALA A 220 -13.20 29.07 -7.01
N GLU A 221 -12.33 28.07 -7.18
CA GLU A 221 -11.54 27.81 -8.39
C GLU A 221 -10.60 28.96 -8.78
N LYS A 222 -10.14 29.74 -7.81
CA LYS A 222 -9.17 30.81 -8.02
C LYS A 222 -7.78 30.39 -7.56
N PRO A 223 -6.71 30.88 -8.21
CA PRO A 223 -5.34 30.64 -7.73
C PRO A 223 -5.18 31.10 -6.29
N CYS A 224 -4.61 30.25 -5.42
CA CYS A 224 -4.43 30.54 -4.00
C CYS A 224 -2.98 30.36 -3.55
N LEU A 225 -2.56 31.14 -2.55
CA LEU A 225 -1.20 31.08 -2.01
C LEU A 225 -1.02 29.85 -1.10
N VAL A 226 -0.01 29.05 -1.39
CA VAL A 226 0.48 27.95 -0.58
C VAL A 226 1.96 28.21 -0.34
N ASN A 227 2.40 28.28 0.93
CA ASN A 227 3.78 28.63 1.31
C ASN A 227 4.31 29.94 0.67
N GLY A 228 3.42 30.91 0.40
CA GLY A 228 3.79 32.20 -0.17
C GLY A 228 3.75 32.30 -1.70
N TYR A 229 3.41 31.22 -2.40
CA TYR A 229 3.33 31.19 -3.88
C TYR A 229 2.01 30.55 -4.32
N PHE A 230 1.41 31.00 -5.42
CA PHE A 230 0.23 30.34 -6.00
C PHE A 230 0.58 29.43 -7.19
N MET A 231 1.81 29.58 -7.69
CA MET A 231 2.36 28.81 -8.79
C MET A 231 3.87 28.66 -8.61
N GLU A 232 4.37 27.46 -8.84
CA GLU A 232 5.79 27.16 -8.98
C GLU A 232 6.07 26.85 -10.45
N LYS A 233 7.14 27.45 -10.99
CA LYS A 233 7.62 27.15 -12.34
C LYS A 233 9.04 26.62 -12.27
N THR A 234 9.30 25.55 -13.00
CA THR A 234 10.63 24.95 -13.09
C THR A 234 11.05 24.94 -14.55
N GLU A 235 12.20 25.57 -14.80
CA GLU A 235 12.88 25.52 -16.09
C GLU A 235 13.98 24.47 -16.02
N PHE A 236 14.09 23.65 -17.07
CA PHE A 236 15.13 22.64 -17.18
C PHE A 236 16.02 23.02 -18.36
N ASP A 237 17.33 23.03 -18.14
CA ASP A 237 18.30 23.12 -19.23
C ASP A 237 18.22 21.82 -20.09
N ASP A 238 18.43 21.98 -21.39
CA ASP A 238 18.25 20.91 -22.39
C ASP A 238 19.26 19.75 -22.29
#